data_AF-A0A348S3R0-F1
#
_entry.id   AF-A0A348S3R0-F1
#
_cell.length_a   1.000
_cell.length_b   1.000
_cell.length_c   1.000
_cell.angle_alpha   90.00
_cell.angle_beta   90.00
_cell.angle_gamma   90.00
#
_symmetry.space_group_name_H-M   'P 1'
#
loop_
_entity.id
_entity.type
_entity.pdbx_description
1 polymer ?
#
loop_
_entity_poly.entity_id
_entity_poly.type
_entity_poly.pdbx_seq_one_letter_code
_entity_poly.pdbx_strand_id
1 'polypeptide(L)'
;MKLTKRRKWIIWGVPLATFLWAVLPESLQGPSVIWPSVVAILLAFLTRDIYVSLFIGAFSGTVLLNDGNIFRAFTDLFAKHLVPVLADPSKVSVILFSFMMGGFVEVLNRSGSMHALAQKFLGTGDSR
;
A
#
# COMPACT_ATOMS: atom_id res chain seq x y z
N MET A 1 0.51 24.57 -25.75
CA MET A 1 1.62 23.90 -26.47
C MET A 1 2.55 23.20 -25.47
N LYS A 2 2.43 21.87 -25.37
CA LYS A 2 3.36 20.85 -24.81
C LYS A 2 4.26 21.27 -23.62
N LEU A 3 3.69 21.30 -22.40
CA LEU A 3 4.49 21.23 -21.18
C LEU A 3 5.17 19.84 -21.10
N THR A 4 6.45 19.88 -20.81
CA THR A 4 7.46 18.88 -21.18
C THR A 4 7.37 17.59 -20.38
N LYS A 5 6.97 16.52 -21.09
CA LYS A 5 6.98 15.09 -20.70
C LYS A 5 8.32 14.60 -20.12
N ARG A 6 9.43 15.33 -20.32
CA ARG A 6 10.79 14.99 -19.88
C ARG A 6 11.04 15.18 -18.38
N ARG A 7 10.32 16.07 -17.67
CA ARG A 7 10.59 16.31 -16.24
C ARG A 7 10.08 15.20 -15.33
N LYS A 8 9.03 14.48 -15.74
CA LYS A 8 8.54 13.27 -15.06
C LYS A 8 9.53 12.10 -15.15
N TRP A 9 10.31 12.01 -16.23
CA TRP A 9 11.27 10.92 -16.42
C TRP A 9 12.52 11.07 -15.54
N ILE A 10 12.95 12.32 -15.26
CA ILE A 10 14.12 12.59 -14.41
C ILE A 10 13.80 12.43 -12.91
N ILE A 11 12.61 12.87 -12.47
CA ILE A 11 12.14 12.65 -11.09
C ILE A 11 11.95 11.15 -10.78
N TRP A 12 11.66 10.33 -11.80
CA TRP A 12 11.55 8.88 -11.66
C TRP A 12 12.88 8.14 -11.86
N GLY A 13 13.82 8.67 -12.64
CA GLY A 13 15.09 8.00 -12.94
C GLY A 13 16.12 8.07 -11.81
N VAL A 14 16.16 9.18 -11.07
CA VAL A 14 17.07 9.36 -9.92
C VAL A 14 16.80 8.38 -8.78
N PRO A 15 15.55 8.18 -8.31
CA PRO A 15 15.28 7.17 -7.30
C PRO A 15 15.51 5.75 -7.82
N LEU A 16 15.30 5.46 -9.12
CA LEU A 16 15.54 4.16 -9.74
C LEU A 16 17.02 3.81 -9.83
N ALA A 17 17.88 4.80 -10.11
CA ALA A 17 19.33 4.62 -10.20
C ALA A 17 19.98 4.46 -8.82
N THR A 18 19.53 5.22 -7.81
CA THR A 18 19.93 4.98 -6.41
C THR A 18 19.38 3.64 -5.91
N PHE A 19 18.19 3.23 -6.37
CA PHE A 19 17.64 1.91 -6.12
C PHE A 19 18.51 0.79 -6.69
N LEU A 20 18.97 0.96 -7.94
CA LEU A 20 19.77 -0.04 -8.64
C LEU A 20 21.14 -0.24 -7.98
N TRP A 21 21.73 0.83 -7.42
CA TRP A 21 22.97 0.74 -6.64
C TRP A 21 22.75 0.05 -5.28
N ALA A 22 21.59 0.24 -4.65
CA ALA A 22 21.25 -0.36 -3.36
C ALA A 22 20.81 -1.85 -3.43
N VAL A 23 20.66 -2.39 -4.65
CA VAL A 23 20.18 -3.76 -4.93
C VAL A 23 21.32 -4.72 -5.31
N LEU A 24 22.59 -4.32 -5.11
CA LEU A 24 23.73 -5.26 -5.22
C LEU A 24 23.83 -6.15 -3.96
N PRO A 25 23.92 -7.48 -4.13
CA PRO A 25 23.89 -8.42 -3.01
C PRO A 25 25.27 -8.53 -2.37
N GLU A 26 25.47 -7.80 -1.28
CA GLU A 26 26.52 -8.12 -0.31
C GLU A 26 25.85 -8.77 0.91
N SER A 27 26.25 -10.02 1.12
CA SER A 27 25.66 -10.99 2.02
C SER A 27 25.47 -10.52 3.48
N LEU A 28 24.35 -10.99 4.03
CA LEU A 28 24.10 -11.37 5.43
C LEU A 28 23.87 -10.34 6.55
N GLN A 29 24.14 -9.04 6.46
CA GLN A 29 23.77 -8.10 7.55
C GLN A 29 23.31 -6.69 7.11
N GLY A 30 23.03 -6.49 5.81
CA GLY A 30 22.62 -5.21 5.21
C GLY A 30 21.31 -5.27 4.38
N PRO A 31 20.96 -4.20 3.62
CA PRO A 31 19.63 -3.64 3.25
C PRO A 31 18.52 -4.52 2.61
N SER A 32 18.62 -5.84 2.71
CA SER A 32 17.67 -6.84 2.19
C SER A 32 16.25 -6.72 2.76
N VAL A 33 16.07 -6.02 3.88
CA VAL A 33 14.75 -5.76 4.51
C VAL A 33 13.88 -4.83 3.65
N ILE A 34 14.49 -4.03 2.78
CA ILE A 34 13.76 -3.08 1.94
C ILE A 34 13.12 -3.84 0.78
N TRP A 35 13.76 -4.92 0.30
CA TRP A 35 13.40 -5.64 -0.93
C TRP A 35 11.91 -6.00 -1.05
N PRO A 36 11.24 -6.53 -0.01
CA PRO A 36 9.79 -6.78 -0.04
C PRO A 36 8.96 -5.51 -0.31
N SER A 37 9.33 -4.39 0.32
CA SER A 37 8.66 -3.09 0.17
C SER A 37 8.90 -2.48 -1.20
N VAL A 38 10.09 -2.66 -1.77
CA VAL A 38 10.40 -2.20 -3.14
C VAL A 38 9.56 -2.97 -4.14
N VAL A 39 9.58 -4.30 -4.03
CA VAL A 39 8.82 -5.18 -4.91
C VAL A 39 7.33 -4.81 -4.82
N ALA A 40 6.82 -4.57 -3.61
CA ALA A 40 5.44 -4.11 -3.41
C ALA A 40 5.16 -2.77 -4.14
N ILE A 41 5.99 -1.74 -3.95
CA ILE A 41 5.76 -0.42 -4.56
C ILE A 41 5.87 -0.47 -6.09
N LEU A 42 6.84 -1.24 -6.61
CA LEU A 42 7.07 -1.38 -8.05
C LEU A 42 5.94 -2.15 -8.72
N LEU A 43 5.44 -3.23 -8.09
CA LEU A 43 4.27 -3.96 -8.58
C LEU A 43 2.98 -3.15 -8.41
N ALA A 44 2.83 -2.33 -7.36
CA ALA A 44 1.67 -1.47 -7.20
C ALA A 44 1.55 -0.46 -8.37
N PHE A 45 2.68 0.09 -8.82
CA PHE A 45 2.70 1.01 -9.96
C PHE A 45 2.41 0.33 -11.30
N LEU A 46 2.86 -0.91 -11.47
CA LEU A 46 2.69 -1.65 -12.73
C LEU A 46 1.32 -2.31 -12.84
N THR A 47 0.85 -2.93 -11.76
CA THR A 47 -0.40 -3.71 -11.71
C THR A 47 -1.61 -2.79 -11.51
N ARG A 48 -1.42 -1.57 -10.98
CA ARG A 48 -2.51 -0.67 -10.51
C ARG A 48 -3.45 -1.29 -9.46
N ASP A 49 -3.12 -2.47 -8.97
CA ASP A 49 -3.87 -3.20 -7.95
C ASP A 49 -3.09 -3.29 -6.65
N ILE A 50 -3.52 -2.48 -5.67
CA ILE A 50 -2.87 -2.36 -4.36
C ILE A 50 -2.89 -3.71 -3.61
N TYR A 51 -4.00 -4.43 -3.66
CA TYR A 51 -4.16 -5.70 -2.93
C TYR A 51 -3.17 -6.78 -3.42
N VAL A 52 -3.01 -6.91 -4.74
CA VAL A 52 -2.10 -7.90 -5.34
C VAL A 52 -0.64 -7.55 -5.01
N SER A 53 -0.29 -6.27 -5.10
CA SER A 53 1.07 -5.81 -4.76
C SER A 53 1.43 -6.02 -3.29
N LEU A 54 0.48 -5.80 -2.38
CA LEU A 54 0.68 -5.99 -0.95
C LEU A 54 0.89 -7.47 -0.62
N PHE A 55 0.11 -8.35 -1.26
CA PHE A 55 0.26 -9.79 -1.08
C PHE A 55 1.61 -10.31 -1.58
N ILE A 56 2.02 -9.91 -2.78
CA ILE A 56 3.31 -10.34 -3.35
C ILE A 56 4.49 -9.77 -2.54
N GLY A 57 4.39 -8.53 -2.06
CA GLY A 57 5.36 -7.94 -1.15
C GLY A 57 5.49 -8.71 0.16
N ALA A 58 4.36 -8.99 0.84
CA ALA A 58 4.35 -9.79 2.06
C ALA A 58 4.89 -11.21 1.84
N PHE A 59 4.52 -11.84 0.72
CA PHE A 59 5.02 -13.14 0.33
C PHE A 59 6.54 -13.13 0.12
N SER A 60 7.06 -12.17 -0.64
CA SER A 60 8.49 -11.98 -0.84
C SER A 60 9.25 -11.78 0.48
N GLY A 61 8.64 -11.08 1.45
CA GLY A 61 9.22 -10.93 2.79
C GLY A 61 9.29 -12.24 3.56
N THR A 62 8.22 -13.04 3.55
CA THR A 62 8.20 -14.34 4.25
C THR A 62 9.07 -15.40 3.60
N VAL A 63 9.28 -15.33 2.28
CA VAL A 63 10.22 -16.20 1.56
C VAL A 63 11.66 -15.88 1.95
N LEU A 64 11.98 -14.59 2.17
CA LEU A 64 13.28 -14.15 2.64
C LEU A 64 13.57 -14.62 4.07
N LEU A 65 12.56 -14.61 4.94
CA LEU A 65 12.67 -15.04 6.34
C LEU A 65 12.80 -16.56 6.51
N ASN A 66 12.48 -17.35 5.49
CA ASN A 66 12.47 -18.82 5.52
C ASN A 66 13.53 -19.43 4.57
N ASP A 67 14.62 -18.72 4.31
CA ASP A 67 15.76 -19.17 3.48
C ASP A 67 15.36 -19.75 2.11
N GLY A 68 14.29 -19.22 1.49
CA GLY A 68 13.85 -19.62 0.15
C GLY A 68 12.91 -20.83 0.09
N ASN A 69 12.42 -21.37 1.21
CA ASN A 69 11.43 -22.45 1.17
C ASN A 69 10.00 -21.93 0.97
N ILE A 70 9.57 -21.87 -0.29
CA ILE A 70 8.28 -21.32 -0.76
C ILE A 70 7.07 -21.98 -0.07
N PHE A 71 7.08 -23.29 0.13
CA PHE A 71 5.94 -24.01 0.72
C PHE A 71 5.79 -23.69 2.21
N ARG A 72 6.92 -23.60 2.93
CA ARG A 72 6.94 -23.24 4.35
C ARG A 72 6.67 -21.75 4.57
N ALA A 73 7.16 -20.90 3.67
CA ALA A 73 6.90 -19.47 3.68
C ALA A 73 5.41 -19.15 3.52
N PHE A 74 4.70 -19.86 2.62
CA PHE A 74 3.25 -19.71 2.48
C PHE A 74 2.53 -20.08 3.79
N THR A 75 2.83 -21.23 4.38
CA THR A 75 2.21 -21.64 5.65
C THR A 75 2.54 -20.69 6.81
N ASP A 76 3.77 -20.17 6.87
CA ASP A 76 4.21 -19.26 7.93
C ASP A 76 3.66 -17.84 7.75
N LEU A 77 3.37 -17.40 6.52
CA LEU A 77 2.67 -16.14 6.26
C LEU A 77 1.29 -16.18 6.93
N PHE A 78 0.51 -17.23 6.69
CA PHE A 78 -0.81 -17.37 7.29
C PHE A 78 -0.74 -17.67 8.80
N ALA A 79 0.01 -18.69 9.21
CA ALA A 79 0.01 -19.18 10.58
C ALA A 79 0.76 -18.28 11.57
N LYS A 80 1.91 -17.72 11.18
CA LYS A 80 2.78 -16.95 12.10
C LYS A 80 2.65 -15.44 11.94
N HIS A 81 2.16 -14.93 10.80
CA HIS A 81 2.11 -13.49 10.57
C HIS A 81 0.68 -12.95 10.47
N LEU A 82 -0.24 -13.62 9.76
CA LEU A 82 -1.63 -13.16 9.65
C LEU A 82 -2.46 -13.45 10.91
N VAL A 83 -2.47 -14.71 11.38
CA VAL A 83 -3.31 -15.12 12.52
C VAL A 83 -2.99 -14.33 13.80
N PRO A 84 -1.73 -14.12 14.19
CA PRO A 84 -1.43 -13.37 15.42
C PRO A 84 -1.81 -11.89 15.34
N VAL A 85 -1.77 -11.30 14.15
CA VAL A 85 -2.22 -9.90 13.95
C VAL A 85 -3.72 -9.76 14.18
N LEU A 86 -4.49 -10.78 13.82
CA LEU A 86 -5.94 -10.84 14.06
C LEU A 86 -6.31 -11.29 15.48
N ALA A 87 -5.39 -11.89 16.22
CA ALA A 87 -5.62 -12.33 17.60
C ALA A 87 -5.26 -11.26 18.64
N ASP A 88 -4.36 -10.33 18.32
CA ASP A 88 -3.93 -9.27 19.23
C ASP A 88 -4.98 -8.16 19.34
N PRO A 89 -5.55 -7.92 20.54
CA PRO A 89 -6.58 -6.90 20.74
C PRO A 89 -6.16 -5.50 20.29
N SER A 90 -4.87 -5.15 20.43
CA SER A 90 -4.36 -3.82 20.11
C SER A 90 -4.37 -3.58 18.60
N LYS A 91 -4.04 -4.61 17.81
CA LYS A 91 -4.00 -4.55 16.35
C LYS A 91 -5.43 -4.62 15.77
N VAL A 92 -6.25 -5.50 16.32
CA VAL A 92 -7.65 -5.67 15.91
C VAL A 92 -8.46 -4.40 16.15
N SER A 93 -8.21 -3.68 17.25
CA SER A 93 -8.89 -2.41 17.53
C SER A 93 -8.69 -1.38 16.40
N VAL A 94 -7.48 -1.28 15.85
CA VAL A 94 -7.17 -0.39 14.72
C VAL A 94 -7.91 -0.81 13.45
N ILE A 95 -7.92 -2.12 13.16
CA ILE A 95 -8.63 -2.67 11.99
C ILE A 95 -10.13 -2.39 12.11
N LEU A 96 -10.72 -2.63 13.29
CA LEU A 96 -12.14 -2.42 13.54
C LEU A 96 -12.52 -0.94 13.46
N PHE A 97 -11.69 -0.05 14.00
CA PHE A 97 -11.88 1.39 13.88
C PHE A 97 -11.85 1.85 12.42
N SER A 98 -10.87 1.39 11.64
CA SER A 98 -10.75 1.71 10.22
C SER A 98 -11.96 1.20 9.43
N PHE A 99 -12.40 -0.03 9.72
CA PHE A 99 -13.61 -0.60 9.12
C PHE A 99 -14.86 0.20 9.47
N MET A 100 -15.02 0.59 10.73
CA MET A 100 -16.14 1.41 11.19
C MET A 100 -16.16 2.78 10.51
N MET A 101 -15.00 3.44 10.39
CA MET A 101 -14.89 4.70 9.66
C MET A 101 -15.22 4.54 8.18
N GLY A 102 -14.74 3.48 7.53
CA GLY A 102 -15.09 3.15 6.14
C GLY A 102 -16.59 2.95 5.94
N GLY A 103 -17.23 2.15 6.82
CA GLY A 103 -18.67 1.90 6.78
C GLY A 103 -19.50 3.16 7.06
N PHE A 104 -19.08 3.98 8.03
CA PHE A 104 -19.74 5.25 8.35
C PHE A 104 -19.69 6.22 7.17
N VAL A 105 -18.55 6.34 6.49
CA VAL A 105 -18.41 7.18 5.29
C VAL A 105 -19.34 6.73 4.17
N GLU A 106 -19.50 5.42 3.96
CA GLU A 106 -20.43 4.89 2.95
C GLU A 106 -21.90 5.17 3.29
N VAL A 107 -22.29 5.07 4.57
CA VAL A 107 -23.63 5.46 5.02
C VAL A 107 -23.87 6.95 4.83
N LEU A 108 -22.86 7.79 5.11
CA LEU A 108 -22.93 9.22 4.86
C LEU A 108 -23.08 9.54 3.36
N ASN A 109 -22.38 8.82 2.50
CA ASN A 109 -22.51 8.96 1.05
C ASN A 109 -23.92 8.57 0.58
N ARG A 110 -24.46 7.44 1.07
CA ARG A 110 -25.80 6.95 0.68
C ARG A 110 -26.93 7.81 1.21
N SER A 111 -26.77 8.42 2.39
CA SER A 111 -27.76 9.34 2.96
C SER A 111 -27.87 10.67 2.21
N GLY A 112 -27.02 10.93 1.21
CA GLY A 112 -27.03 12.17 0.43
C GLY A 112 -26.61 13.41 1.23
N SER A 113 -26.20 13.22 2.49
CA SER A 113 -25.84 14.30 3.41
C SER A 113 -24.69 15.16 2.87
N MET A 114 -23.65 14.54 2.30
CA MET A 114 -22.54 15.26 1.68
C MET A 114 -22.97 16.08 0.46
N HIS A 115 -23.88 15.55 -0.37
CA HIS A 115 -24.41 16.28 -1.53
C HIS A 115 -25.30 17.45 -1.12
N ALA A 116 -26.17 17.26 -0.13
CA ALA A 116 -27.04 18.31 0.39
C ALA A 116 -26.24 19.43 1.08
N LEU A 117 -25.20 19.07 1.84
CA LEU A 117 -24.27 20.04 2.44
C LEU A 117 -23.51 20.81 1.35
N ALA A 118 -22.96 20.13 0.35
CA ALA A 118 -22.27 20.77 -0.76
C ALA A 118 -23.19 21.76 -1.50
N GLN A 119 -24.43 21.37 -1.81
CA GLN A 119 -25.38 22.27 -2.47
C GLN A 119 -25.76 23.47 -1.57
N LYS A 120 -25.94 23.27 -0.27
CA LYS A 120 -26.29 24.36 0.65
C LYS A 120 -25.15 25.38 0.81
N PHE A 121 -23.90 24.92 0.89
CA PHE A 121 -22.76 25.80 1.10
C PHE A 121 -22.17 26.36 -0.21
N LEU A 122 -22.20 25.61 -1.30
CA LEU A 122 -21.65 26.04 -2.60
C LEU A 122 -22.71 26.63 -3.54
N GLY A 123 -23.99 26.24 -3.39
CA GLY A 123 -25.11 26.77 -4.19
C GLY A 123 -25.61 28.14 -3.73
N THR A 124 -25.09 28.68 -2.63
CA THR A 124 -25.42 30.04 -2.15
C THR A 124 -24.58 31.13 -2.88
N GLY A 125 -23.69 30.75 -3.79
CA GLY A 125 -22.78 31.65 -4.50
C GLY A 125 -23.25 32.17 -5.87
N ASP A 126 -24.36 31.68 -6.43
CA ASP A 126 -24.79 32.03 -7.79
C ASP A 126 -26.29 32.38 -7.85
N SER A 127 -26.60 33.60 -7.40
CA SER A 127 -27.86 34.29 -7.70
C SER A 127 -27.60 35.79 -7.62
N ARG A 128 -26.82 36.29 -8.58
CA ARG A 128 -26.81 37.69 -9.01
C ARG A 128 -26.83 37.74 -10.53
#